data_AF-A0A9P1NH67-F1
#
_entry.id   AF-A0A9P1NH67-F1
#
_cell.length_a   1.000
_cell.length_b   1.000
_cell.length_c   1.000
_cell.angle_alpha   90.00
_cell.angle_beta   90.00
_cell.angle_gamma   90.00
#
_symmetry.space_group_name_H-M   'P 1'
#
loop_
_entity.id
_entity.type
_entity.pdbx_description
1 polymer ?
#
loop_
_entity_poly.entity_id
_entity_poly.type
_entity_poly.pdbx_seq_one_letter_code
_entity_poly.pdbx_strand_id
1 'polypeptide(L)'
;MITAGQVKFSHHARKRLKERYNITNLHVARKWIAQKLQHVKYLGITVDSNGKEARMYGGKGVIILFALNSDHVLTVHPSEKNTAIRFINEAYYTMKQSVEAAVQNNENYAAELHEEIAHLTAELKRTRSKAKKMAYQARINAVQMRIDELPAESFELKRRLTKAAKGVAAYV
;
A
#
# COMPACT_ATOMS: atom_id res chain seq x y z
N MET A 1 -8.07 27.32 4.14
CA MET A 1 -8.27 26.33 5.22
C MET A 1 -9.68 26.56 5.76
N ILE A 2 -10.58 25.57 5.73
CA ILE A 2 -11.99 25.75 6.11
C ILE A 2 -12.07 26.00 7.63
N THR A 3 -12.48 27.19 8.05
CA THR A 3 -12.62 27.55 9.48
C THR A 3 -14.01 27.21 10.02
N ALA A 4 -14.05 26.60 11.21
CA ALA A 4 -15.26 26.07 11.87
C ALA A 4 -16.47 27.02 11.91
N GLY A 5 -16.22 28.33 12.04
CA GLY A 5 -17.26 29.35 12.18
C GLY A 5 -18.08 29.63 10.91
N GLN A 6 -17.55 29.31 9.73
CA GLN A 6 -18.16 29.66 8.44
C GLN A 6 -18.90 28.48 7.78
N VAL A 7 -18.76 27.27 8.31
CA VAL A 7 -19.37 26.07 7.74
C VAL A 7 -20.89 26.13 7.88
N LYS A 8 -21.57 26.05 6.72
CA LYS A 8 -23.02 25.93 6.62
C LYS A 8 -23.38 24.46 6.39
N PHE A 9 -24.56 24.04 6.84
CA PHE A 9 -25.04 22.67 6.72
C PHE A 9 -26.37 22.65 5.98
N SER A 10 -26.49 21.74 5.02
CA SER A 10 -27.77 21.43 4.40
C SER A 10 -28.73 20.82 5.42
N HIS A 11 -30.03 20.81 5.11
CA HIS A 11 -31.01 20.10 5.92
C HIS A 11 -30.68 18.59 6.02
N HIS A 12 -30.23 18.00 4.92
CA HIS A 12 -29.83 16.60 4.86
C HIS A 12 -28.62 16.31 5.76
N ALA A 13 -27.59 17.17 5.73
CA ALA A 13 -26.41 17.03 6.58
C ALA A 13 -26.76 17.06 8.07
N ARG A 14 -27.66 17.96 8.49
CA ARG A 14 -28.13 18.04 9.87
C ARG A 14 -28.85 16.76 10.30
N LYS A 15 -29.71 16.23 9.43
CA LYS A 15 -30.40 14.94 9.67
C LYS A 15 -29.39 13.80 9.84
N ARG A 16 -28.40 13.69 8.95
CA ARG A 16 -27.37 12.64 9.03
C ARG A 16 -26.45 12.77 10.24
N LEU A 17 -26.08 13.98 10.64
CA LEU A 17 -25.31 14.23 11.85
C LEU A 17 -26.04 13.74 13.11
N LYS A 18 -27.36 13.97 13.19
CA LYS A 18 -28.19 13.46 14.27
C LYS A 18 -28.27 11.93 14.25
N GLU A 19 -28.67 11.36 13.11
CA GLU A 19 -28.91 9.91 12.99
C GLU A 19 -27.65 9.05 13.19
N ARG A 20 -26.51 9.49 12.67
CA ARG A 20 -25.29 8.65 12.58
C ARG A 20 -24.27 8.95 13.67
N TYR A 21 -24.30 10.17 14.22
CA TYR A 21 -23.27 10.66 15.14
C TYR A 21 -23.85 11.28 16.42
N ASN A 22 -25.18 11.25 16.60
CA ASN A 22 -25.89 11.84 17.74
C ASN A 22 -25.59 13.34 17.98
N ILE A 23 -25.33 14.09 16.91
CA ILE A 23 -25.05 15.53 16.97
C ILE A 23 -26.32 16.30 16.63
N THR A 24 -26.93 16.91 17.64
CA THR A 24 -28.19 17.68 17.50
C THR A 24 -27.99 19.19 17.46
N ASN A 25 -26.91 19.69 18.06
CA ASN A 25 -26.62 21.11 18.20
C ASN A 25 -25.69 21.62 17.06
N LEU A 26 -26.03 22.76 16.45
CA LEU A 26 -25.28 23.35 15.34
C LEU A 26 -23.88 23.83 15.73
N HIS A 27 -23.70 24.36 16.94
CA HIS A 27 -22.38 24.73 17.47
C HIS A 27 -21.47 23.50 17.59
N VAL A 28 -22.03 22.41 18.13
CA VAL A 28 -21.32 21.12 18.25
C VAL A 28 -21.00 20.54 16.87
N ALA A 29 -21.92 20.62 15.91
CA ALA A 29 -21.69 20.20 14.53
C ALA A 29 -20.52 20.93 13.86
N ARG A 30 -20.43 22.27 14.02
CA ARG A 30 -19.31 23.06 13.51
C ARG A 30 -17.97 22.65 14.11
N LYS A 31 -17.93 22.50 15.44
CA LYS A 31 -16.73 22.05 16.16
C LYS A 31 -16.31 20.64 15.71
N TRP A 32 -17.28 19.74 15.55
CA TRP A 32 -17.03 18.37 15.09
C TRP A 32 -16.47 18.32 13.67
N ILE A 33 -17.06 19.07 12.73
CA ILE A 33 -16.53 19.15 11.35
C ILE A 33 -15.10 19.70 11.37
N ALA A 34 -14.83 20.77 12.12
CA ALA A 34 -13.49 21.33 12.21
C ALA A 34 -12.47 20.33 12.76
N GLN A 35 -12.82 19.56 13.78
CA GLN A 35 -11.98 18.49 14.31
C GLN A 35 -11.74 17.38 13.27
N LYS A 36 -12.78 16.96 12.55
CA LYS A 36 -12.62 15.94 11.49
C LYS A 36 -11.78 16.46 10.33
N LEU A 37 -11.95 17.72 9.95
CA LEU A 37 -11.19 18.36 8.86
C LEU A 37 -9.67 18.34 9.08
N GLN A 38 -9.19 18.24 10.33
CA GLN A 38 -7.77 18.07 10.65
C GLN A 38 -7.19 16.70 10.24
N HIS A 39 -8.05 15.70 10.02
CA HIS A 39 -7.64 14.31 9.81
C HIS A 39 -8.15 13.70 8.50
N VAL A 40 -9.09 14.35 7.82
CA VAL A 40 -9.58 13.90 6.53
C VAL A 40 -8.68 14.37 5.40
N LYS A 41 -8.64 13.59 4.33
CA LYS A 41 -7.98 13.95 3.06
C LYS A 41 -9.04 14.18 1.99
N TYR A 42 -8.74 15.05 1.04
CA TYR A 42 -9.56 15.20 -0.16
C TYR A 42 -9.44 13.92 -1.01
N LEU A 43 -10.58 13.35 -1.41
CA LEU A 43 -10.68 12.11 -2.18
C LEU A 43 -11.19 12.32 -3.62
N GLY A 44 -11.53 13.56 -3.99
CA GLY A 44 -11.99 13.91 -5.33
C GLY A 44 -13.42 14.46 -5.37
N ILE A 45 -13.93 14.62 -6.59
CA ILE A 45 -15.34 14.94 -6.84
C ILE A 45 -16.11 13.63 -6.90
N THR A 46 -17.18 13.54 -6.12
CA THR A 46 -18.12 12.43 -6.13
C THR A 46 -19.46 12.91 -6.67
N VAL A 47 -20.29 11.96 -7.07
CA VAL A 47 -21.64 12.23 -7.59
C VAL A 47 -22.63 11.51 -6.67
N ASP A 48 -23.64 12.22 -6.20
CA ASP A 48 -24.74 11.60 -5.45
C ASP A 48 -25.69 10.81 -6.38
N SER A 49 -26.66 10.11 -5.80
CA SER A 49 -27.65 9.33 -6.57
C SER A 49 -28.53 10.16 -7.52
N ASN A 50 -28.51 11.50 -7.38
CA ASN A 50 -29.28 12.43 -8.21
C ASN A 50 -28.39 13.13 -9.26
N GLY A 51 -27.14 12.68 -9.44
CA GLY A 51 -26.21 13.29 -10.38
C GLY A 51 -25.55 14.57 -9.87
N LYS A 52 -25.73 14.95 -8.59
CA LYS A 52 -25.13 16.18 -8.05
C LYS A 52 -23.72 15.93 -7.57
N GLU A 53 -22.81 16.75 -8.08
CA GLU A 53 -21.40 16.72 -7.73
C GLU A 53 -21.12 17.34 -6.36
N ALA A 54 -20.18 16.72 -5.65
CA ALA A 54 -19.71 17.18 -4.35
C ALA A 54 -18.22 16.88 -4.16
N ARG A 55 -17.52 17.75 -3.41
CA ARG A 55 -16.15 17.47 -2.96
C ARG A 55 -16.18 16.47 -1.83
N MET A 56 -15.56 15.31 -2.02
CA MET A 56 -15.46 14.27 -1.01
C MET A 56 -14.18 14.42 -0.18
N TYR A 57 -14.35 14.41 1.13
CA TYR A 57 -13.25 14.29 2.09
C TYR A 57 -13.47 13.07 2.97
N GLY A 58 -12.43 12.26 3.17
CA GLY A 58 -12.53 11.02 3.94
C GLY A 58 -11.36 10.83 4.90
N GLY A 59 -11.65 10.27 6.08
CA GLY A 59 -10.65 9.95 7.08
C GLY A 59 -11.26 9.60 8.44
N LYS A 60 -10.54 8.79 9.23
CA LYS A 60 -10.94 8.38 10.61
C LYS A 60 -12.40 7.89 10.69
N GLY A 61 -12.83 7.08 9.73
CA GLY A 61 -14.16 6.46 9.70
C GLY A 61 -15.32 7.36 9.23
N VAL A 62 -15.01 8.56 8.71
CA VAL A 62 -16.02 9.55 8.28
C VAL A 62 -15.74 10.00 6.86
N ILE A 63 -16.81 10.22 6.11
CA ILE A 63 -16.86 10.89 4.82
C ILE A 63 -17.68 12.17 4.98
N ILE A 64 -17.15 13.29 4.50
CA ILE A 64 -17.80 14.60 4.50
C ILE A 64 -17.90 15.08 3.05
N LEU A 65 -19.12 15.40 2.62
CA LEU A 65 -19.35 15.95 1.28
C LEU A 65 -19.62 17.45 1.37
N PHE A 66 -18.82 18.23 0.65
CA PHE A 66 -19.00 19.66 0.51
C PHE A 66 -19.56 20.00 -0.88
N ALA A 67 -20.30 21.10 -0.97
CA ALA A 67 -20.59 21.71 -2.26
C ALA A 67 -19.28 22.06 -2.99
N LEU A 68 -19.32 22.04 -4.33
CA LEU A 68 -18.14 22.29 -5.16
C LEU A 68 -17.49 23.64 -4.86
N ASN A 69 -18.30 24.70 -4.81
CA ASN A 69 -17.82 26.08 -4.78
C ASN A 69 -18.04 26.78 -3.42
N SER A 70 -18.34 26.03 -2.36
CA SER A 70 -18.53 26.61 -1.03
C SER A 70 -18.24 25.64 0.10
N ASP A 71 -18.00 26.19 1.29
CA ASP A 71 -17.81 25.42 2.54
C ASP A 71 -19.15 24.99 3.15
N HIS A 72 -20.07 24.57 2.28
CA HIS A 72 -21.38 24.07 2.63
C HIS A 72 -21.36 22.54 2.68
N VAL A 73 -21.57 21.97 3.87
CA VAL A 73 -21.66 20.52 4.07
C VAL A 73 -23.02 20.04 3.55
N LEU A 74 -22.97 19.22 2.51
CA LEU A 74 -24.13 18.60 1.89
C LEU A 74 -24.59 17.37 2.68
N THR A 75 -23.65 16.54 3.15
CA THR A 75 -23.94 15.32 3.90
C THR A 75 -22.70 14.75 4.60
N VAL A 76 -22.90 13.84 5.55
CA VAL A 76 -21.84 13.08 6.24
C VAL A 76 -22.20 11.60 6.27
N HIS A 77 -21.23 10.72 6.01
CA HIS A 77 -21.40 9.26 5.95
C HIS A 77 -20.33 8.53 6.76
N PRO A 78 -20.65 7.38 7.38
CA PRO A 78 -19.61 6.47 7.85
C PRO A 78 -18.83 5.93 6.66
N SER A 79 -17.56 5.61 6.86
CA SER A 79 -16.77 4.88 5.86
C SER A 79 -17.32 3.47 5.66
N GLU A 80 -17.36 3.00 4.41
CA GLU A 80 -17.64 1.60 4.11
C GLU A 80 -16.40 0.73 4.41
N LYS A 81 -16.51 -0.16 5.40
CA LYS A 81 -15.40 -1.03 5.82
C LYS A 81 -15.17 -2.19 4.85
N ASN A 82 -16.25 -2.79 4.34
CA ASN A 82 -16.18 -4.02 3.54
C ASN A 82 -15.41 -3.80 2.23
N THR A 83 -15.69 -2.69 1.55
CA THR A 83 -15.01 -2.31 0.30
C THR A 83 -13.52 -2.08 0.54
N ALA A 84 -13.16 -1.42 1.66
CA ALA A 84 -11.77 -1.18 2.03
C ALA A 84 -11.02 -2.49 2.36
N ILE A 85 -11.65 -3.41 3.09
CA ILE A 85 -11.09 -4.74 3.39
C ILE A 85 -10.78 -5.50 2.09
N ARG A 86 -11.70 -5.46 1.12
CA ARG A 86 -11.48 -6.09 -0.20
C ARG A 86 -10.24 -5.51 -0.90
N PHE A 87 -10.11 -4.18 -0.97
CA PHE A 87 -8.94 -3.55 -1.58
C PHE A 87 -7.62 -3.89 -0.86
N ILE A 88 -7.63 -3.92 0.48
CA ILE A 88 -6.47 -4.30 1.28
C ILE A 88 -6.07 -5.75 0.98
N ASN A 89 -7.04 -6.66 0.92
CA ASN A 89 -6.80 -8.06 0.60
C ASN A 89 -6.26 -8.23 -0.82
N GLU A 90 -6.88 -7.62 -1.82
CA GLU A 90 -6.41 -7.66 -3.21
C GLU A 90 -4.97 -7.17 -3.34
N ALA A 91 -4.66 -6.00 -2.77
CA ALA A 91 -3.31 -5.45 -2.78
C ALA A 91 -2.29 -6.37 -2.10
N TYR A 92 -2.67 -6.99 -0.97
CA TYR A 92 -1.82 -7.96 -0.28
C TYR A 92 -1.60 -9.23 -1.11
N TYR A 93 -2.63 -9.77 -1.76
CA TYR A 93 -2.50 -10.94 -2.63
C TYR A 93 -1.60 -10.66 -3.83
N THR A 94 -1.73 -9.50 -4.47
CA THR A 94 -0.82 -9.09 -5.55
C THR A 94 0.62 -9.00 -5.06
N MET A 95 0.85 -8.39 -3.90
CA MET A 95 2.18 -8.32 -3.30
C MET A 95 2.74 -9.71 -2.98
N LYS A 96 1.91 -10.61 -2.41
CA LYS A 96 2.28 -11.99 -2.09
C LYS A 96 2.74 -12.74 -3.34
N GLN A 97 1.94 -12.71 -4.42
CA GLN A 97 2.29 -13.37 -5.68
C GLN A 97 3.60 -12.83 -6.26
N SER A 98 3.81 -11.51 -6.23
CA SER A 98 5.05 -10.91 -6.70
C SER A 98 6.27 -11.36 -5.89
N VAL A 99 6.14 -11.44 -4.55
CA VAL A 99 7.22 -11.92 -3.68
C VAL A 99 7.51 -13.41 -3.90
N GLU A 100 6.47 -14.24 -4.01
CA GLU A 100 6.62 -15.68 -4.29
C GLU A 100 7.33 -15.91 -5.63
N ALA A 101 6.94 -15.19 -6.68
CA ALA A 101 7.59 -15.26 -7.98
C ALA A 101 9.07 -14.80 -7.92
N ALA A 102 9.36 -13.71 -7.18
CA ALA A 102 10.74 -13.23 -7.03
C ALA A 102 11.62 -14.22 -6.26
N VAL A 103 11.10 -14.85 -5.21
CA VAL A 103 11.81 -15.90 -4.46
C VAL A 103 12.08 -17.10 -5.37
N GLN A 104 11.08 -17.54 -6.15
CA GLN A 104 11.26 -18.65 -7.10
C GLN A 104 12.30 -18.31 -8.17
N ASN A 105 12.31 -17.08 -8.68
CA ASN A 105 13.32 -16.63 -9.63
C ASN A 105 14.72 -16.65 -9.03
N ASN A 106 14.90 -16.26 -7.77
CA ASN A 106 16.19 -16.35 -7.09
C ASN A 106 16.66 -17.80 -6.94
N GLU A 107 15.75 -18.74 -6.66
CA GLU A 107 16.06 -20.17 -6.59
C GLU A 107 16.47 -20.73 -7.95
N ASN A 108 15.74 -20.40 -9.01
CA ASN A 108 16.07 -20.79 -10.38
C ASN A 108 17.43 -20.21 -10.81
N TYR A 109 17.65 -18.93 -10.52
CA TYR A 109 18.91 -18.26 -10.84
C TYR A 109 20.09 -18.85 -10.09
N ALA A 110 19.92 -19.24 -8.82
CA ALA A 110 20.96 -19.97 -8.08
C ALA A 110 21.33 -21.30 -8.77
N ALA A 111 20.34 -22.03 -9.29
CA ALA A 111 20.59 -23.26 -10.04
C ALA A 111 21.39 -23.00 -11.33
N GLU A 112 21.05 -21.97 -12.09
CA GLU A 112 21.81 -21.56 -13.29
C GLU A 112 23.27 -21.20 -12.95
N LEU A 113 23.49 -20.47 -11.85
CA LEU A 113 24.84 -20.12 -11.38
C LEU A 113 25.63 -21.37 -10.93
N HIS A 114 24.98 -22.38 -10.36
CA HIS A 114 25.63 -23.66 -10.05
C HIS A 114 26.08 -24.40 -11.31
N GLU A 115 25.30 -24.37 -12.39
CA GLU A 115 25.70 -24.92 -13.69
C GLU A 115 26.91 -24.16 -14.26
N GLU A 116 26.94 -22.83 -14.12
CA GLU A 116 28.08 -22.01 -14.53
C GLU A 116 29.36 -22.38 -13.76
N ILE A 117 29.27 -22.56 -12.42
CA ILE A 117 30.41 -23.02 -11.60
C ILE A 117 30.90 -24.38 -12.09
N ALA A 118 29.99 -25.32 -12.39
CA ALA A 118 30.37 -26.65 -12.87
C ALA A 118 31.13 -26.57 -14.21
N HIS A 119 30.65 -25.74 -15.14
CA HIS A 119 31.31 -25.48 -16.41
C HIS A 119 32.70 -24.84 -16.22
N LEU A 120 32.81 -23.76 -15.44
CA LEU A 120 34.08 -23.09 -15.15
C LEU A 120 35.09 -24.02 -14.48
N THR A 121 34.61 -24.90 -13.60
CA THR A 121 35.44 -25.90 -12.91
C THR A 121 35.99 -26.95 -13.89
N ALA A 122 35.20 -27.37 -14.89
CA ALA A 122 35.68 -28.28 -15.93
C ALA A 122 36.78 -27.63 -16.78
N GLU A 123 36.61 -26.37 -17.18
CA GLU A 123 37.60 -25.61 -17.96
C GLU A 123 38.88 -25.33 -17.17
N LEU A 124 38.75 -25.04 -15.86
CA LEU A 124 39.89 -24.89 -14.95
C LEU A 124 40.77 -26.15 -14.91
N LYS A 125 40.15 -27.34 -14.87
CA LYS A 125 40.87 -28.64 -14.85
C LYS A 125 41.63 -28.92 -16.15
N ARG A 126 41.04 -28.55 -17.29
CA ARG A 126 41.63 -28.77 -18.64
C ARG A 126 42.76 -27.80 -18.93
N THR A 127 42.64 -26.56 -18.48
CA THR A 127 43.57 -25.48 -18.77
C THR A 127 44.96 -25.74 -18.19
N ARG A 128 46.00 -25.46 -18.97
CA ARG A 128 47.41 -25.55 -18.54
C ARG A 128 48.05 -24.20 -18.20
N SER A 129 47.54 -23.10 -18.76
CA SER A 129 48.05 -21.75 -18.48
C SER A 129 47.71 -21.30 -17.05
N LYS A 130 48.74 -20.88 -16.30
CA LYS A 130 48.59 -20.34 -14.93
C LYS A 130 47.67 -19.12 -14.89
N ALA A 131 47.83 -18.19 -15.83
CA ALA A 131 47.01 -16.99 -15.91
C ALA A 131 45.53 -17.32 -16.13
N LYS A 132 45.23 -18.24 -17.06
CA LYS A 132 43.85 -18.70 -17.30
C LYS A 132 43.27 -19.42 -16.09
N LYS A 133 44.05 -20.25 -15.39
CA LYS A 133 43.59 -20.90 -14.14
C LYS A 133 43.19 -19.89 -13.07
N MET A 134 44.02 -18.86 -12.85
CA MET A 134 43.70 -17.79 -11.90
C MET A 134 42.42 -17.05 -12.29
N ALA A 135 42.22 -16.78 -13.59
CA ALA A 135 41.00 -16.13 -14.07
C ALA A 135 39.74 -16.99 -13.85
N TYR A 136 39.79 -18.29 -14.14
CA TYR A 136 38.66 -19.19 -13.87
C TYR A 136 38.35 -19.29 -12.37
N GLN A 137 39.38 -19.40 -11.51
CA GLN A 137 39.17 -19.44 -10.07
C GLN A 137 38.54 -18.15 -9.54
N ALA A 138 38.99 -16.99 -10.03
CA ALA A 138 38.40 -15.70 -9.65
C ALA A 138 36.92 -15.62 -10.05
N ARG A 139 36.55 -16.11 -11.24
CA ARG A 139 35.15 -16.17 -11.69
C ARG A 139 34.31 -17.12 -10.84
N ILE A 140 34.80 -18.33 -10.56
CA ILE A 140 34.11 -19.28 -9.68
C ILE A 140 33.82 -18.65 -8.33
N ASN A 141 34.81 -17.96 -7.74
CA ASN A 141 34.63 -17.29 -6.46
C ASN A 141 33.58 -16.18 -6.54
N ALA A 142 33.59 -15.37 -7.61
CA ALA A 142 32.60 -14.32 -7.81
C ALA A 142 31.17 -14.86 -7.98
N VAL A 143 31.02 -15.94 -8.75
CA VAL A 143 29.71 -16.61 -8.93
C VAL A 143 29.23 -17.22 -7.60
N GLN A 144 30.13 -17.86 -6.84
CA GLN A 144 29.79 -18.41 -5.52
C GLN A 144 29.33 -17.32 -4.55
N MET A 145 30.03 -16.17 -4.51
CA MET A 145 29.59 -15.03 -3.71
C MET A 145 28.17 -14.60 -4.08
N ARG A 146 27.83 -14.57 -5.38
CA ARG A 146 26.48 -14.23 -5.82
C ARG A 146 25.45 -15.26 -5.35
N ILE A 147 25.75 -16.54 -5.42
CA ILE A 147 24.88 -17.61 -4.91
C ILE A 147 24.63 -17.43 -3.41
N ASP A 148 25.68 -17.09 -2.65
CA ASP A 148 25.60 -16.90 -1.20
C ASP A 148 24.74 -15.68 -0.79
N GLU A 149 24.62 -14.68 -1.67
CA GLU A 149 23.78 -13.49 -1.47
C GLU A 149 22.28 -13.74 -1.69
N LEU A 150 21.90 -14.60 -2.65
CA LEU A 150 20.51 -14.83 -3.05
C LEU A 150 19.58 -15.26 -1.90
N PRO A 151 19.99 -16.12 -0.95
CA PRO A 151 19.18 -16.43 0.22
C PRO A 151 18.85 -15.22 1.09
N ALA A 152 19.80 -14.29 1.25
CA ALA A 152 19.60 -13.08 2.04
C ALA A 152 18.59 -12.13 1.36
N GLU A 153 18.66 -12.01 0.03
CA GLU A 153 17.67 -11.26 -0.76
C GLU A 153 16.27 -11.86 -0.62
N SER A 154 16.15 -13.17 -0.78
CA SER A 154 14.89 -13.91 -0.62
C SER A 154 14.33 -13.76 0.80
N PHE A 155 15.19 -13.74 1.82
CA PHE A 155 14.79 -13.49 3.20
C PHE A 155 14.20 -12.08 3.39
N GLU A 156 14.85 -11.05 2.85
CA GLU A 156 14.36 -9.67 2.95
C GLU A 156 13.03 -9.46 2.21
N LEU A 157 12.83 -10.13 1.07
CA LEU A 157 11.53 -10.17 0.38
C LEU A 157 10.43 -10.78 1.27
N LYS A 158 10.69 -11.96 1.85
CA LYS A 158 9.75 -12.63 2.78
C LYS A 158 9.45 -11.77 4.03
N ARG A 159 10.47 -11.08 4.55
CA ARG A 159 10.34 -10.16 5.69
C ARG A 159 9.46 -8.95 5.36
N ARG A 160 9.60 -8.37 4.17
CA ARG A 160 8.71 -7.29 3.69
C ARG A 160 7.26 -7.78 3.59
N LEU A 161 7.04 -8.97 3.04
CA LEU A 161 5.71 -9.57 2.98
C LEU A 161 5.12 -9.81 4.37
N THR A 162 5.93 -10.27 5.33
CA THR A 162 5.49 -10.44 6.73
C THR A 162 5.08 -9.12 7.38
N LYS A 163 5.82 -8.03 7.12
CA LYS A 163 5.44 -6.70 7.60
C LYS A 163 4.09 -6.25 7.00
N ALA A 164 3.89 -6.48 5.71
CA ALA A 164 2.61 -6.20 5.06
C ALA A 164 1.47 -7.03 5.68
N ALA A 165 1.69 -8.33 5.89
CA ALA A 165 0.71 -9.22 6.53
C ALA A 165 0.30 -8.75 7.93
N LYS A 166 1.27 -8.33 8.75
CA LYS A 166 1.01 -7.72 10.07
C LYS A 166 0.16 -6.45 9.97
N GLY A 167 0.40 -5.64 8.93
CA GLY A 167 -0.41 -4.46 8.64
C GLY A 167 -1.85 -4.81 8.25
N VAL A 168 -2.03 -5.80 7.36
CA VAL A 168 -3.35 -6.29 6.93
C VAL A 168 -4.16 -6.83 8.10
N ALA A 169 -3.54 -7.58 9.01
CA ALA A 169 -4.19 -8.15 10.20
C ALA A 169 -4.76 -7.09 11.18
N ALA A 170 -4.39 -5.81 11.05
CA ALA A 170 -5.01 -4.73 11.82
C ALA A 170 -6.39 -4.32 11.28
N TYR A 171 -6.77 -4.76 10.09
CA TYR A 171 -7.96 -4.32 9.36
C TYR A 171 -8.90 -5.45 8.94
N VAL A 172 -8.40 -6.68 8.84
CA VAL A 172 -9.14 -7.91 8.54
C VAL A 172 -9.40 -8.67 9.83
#